data_AF-A0A3M1Z949-F1
#
_entry.id   AF-A0A3M1Z949-F1
#
_cell.length_a   1.000
_cell.length_b   1.000
_cell.length_c   1.000
_cell.angle_alpha   90.00
_cell.angle_beta   90.00
_cell.angle_gamma   90.00
#
_symmetry.space_group_name_H-M   'P 1'
#
loop_
_entity.id
_entity.type
_entity.pdbx_description
1 polymer ?
#
loop_
_entity_poly.entity_id
_entity_poly.type
_entity_poly.pdbx_seq_one_letter_code
_entity_poly.pdbx_strand_id
1 'polypeptide(L)' 'MLRSPLARRELDEPRDPDAPLPWDFLGGVPHRAHLLRERAAALAGMPPAPCRPGTCTACGVCEGGGHAAGR' A
#
# COMPACT_ATOMS: atom_id res chain seq x y z
N MET A 1 16.14 -10.72 11.72
CA MET A 1 15.56 -11.62 12.74
C MET A 1 14.63 -10.80 13.62
N LEU A 2 13.32 -10.92 13.41
CA LEU A 2 12.34 -10.27 14.27
C LEU A 2 12.30 -11.03 15.59
N ARG A 3 12.87 -10.44 16.65
CA ARG A 3 13.14 -11.11 17.93
C ARG A 3 11.91 -11.18 18.86
N SER A 4 10.77 -10.64 18.44
CA SER A 4 9.54 -10.60 19.24
C SER A 4 8.54 -11.66 18.77
N PRO A 5 8.06 -12.55 19.66
CA PRO A 5 6.96 -13.47 19.36
C PRO A 5 5.68 -12.75 18.93
N LEU A 6 5.43 -11.54 19.42
CA LEU A 6 4.30 -10.71 18.98
C LEU A 6 4.49 -10.22 17.54
N ALA A 7 5.70 -9.77 17.19
CA ALA A 7 6.01 -9.33 15.84
C ALA A 7 5.86 -10.45 14.80
N ARG A 8 6.05 -11.71 15.20
CA ARG A 8 5.87 -12.85 14.30
C ARG A 8 4.39 -13.13 14.02
N ARG A 9 3.53 -13.11 15.04
CA ARG A 9 2.07 -13.30 14.86
C ARG A 9 1.44 -12.22 13.99
N GLU A 10 1.80 -10.96 14.23
CA GLU A 10 1.37 -9.79 13.43
C GLU A 10 1.76 -9.86 11.94
N LEU A 11 2.75 -10.69 11.58
CA LEU A 11 3.19 -10.86 10.20
C LEU A 11 2.65 -12.14 9.55
N ASP A 12 2.45 -13.19 10.35
CA ASP A 12 1.98 -14.49 9.87
C ASP A 12 0.44 -14.50 9.72
N GLU A 13 -0.28 -13.65 10.46
CA GLU A 13 -1.74 -13.58 10.39
C GLU A 13 -2.22 -12.70 9.22
N PRO A 14 -3.35 -13.05 8.57
CA PRO A 14 -3.96 -12.21 7.56
C PRO A 14 -4.29 -10.83 8.12
N ARG A 15 -3.84 -9.76 7.45
CA ARG A 15 -4.24 -8.41 7.82
C ARG A 15 -5.72 -8.18 7.54
N ASP A 16 -6.44 -7.67 8.53
CA ASP A 16 -7.73 -7.05 8.33
C ASP A 16 -7.55 -5.89 7.33
N PRO A 17 -8.21 -5.93 6.16
CA PRO A 17 -8.08 -4.86 5.20
C PRO A 17 -8.52 -3.52 5.80
N ASP A 18 -9.54 -3.49 6.66
CA ASP A 18 -10.19 -2.30 7.20
C ASP A 18 -9.49 -1.71 8.43
N ALA A 19 -8.51 -2.43 9.00
CA ALA A 19 -7.66 -1.90 10.05
C ALA A 19 -6.75 -0.77 9.52
N PRO A 20 -6.43 0.24 10.35
CA PRO A 20 -5.45 1.27 10.00
C PRO A 20 -4.10 0.64 9.63
N LEU A 21 -3.48 1.13 8.57
CA LEU A 21 -2.14 0.71 8.21
C LEU A 21 -1.12 1.39 9.12
N PRO A 22 0.02 0.73 9.43
CA PRO A 22 1.08 1.31 10.25
C PRO A 22 1.71 2.59 9.70
N TRP A 23 1.36 3.00 8.47
CA TRP A 23 1.87 4.19 7.80
C TRP A 23 0.75 5.14 7.34
N ASP A 24 -0.50 4.94 7.77
CA ASP A 24 -1.62 5.84 7.39
C ASP A 24 -1.41 7.28 7.88
N PHE A 25 -0.53 7.50 8.85
CA PHE A 25 -0.15 8.84 9.33
C PHE A 25 0.91 9.52 8.45
N LEU A 26 1.49 8.83 7.46
CA LEU A 26 2.49 9.39 6.55
C LEU A 26 1.81 9.97 5.30
N GLY A 27 2.25 11.16 4.88
CA GLY A 27 1.93 11.68 3.55
C GLY A 27 2.77 11.02 2.45
N GLY A 28 2.29 11.08 1.20
CA GLY A 28 3.03 10.55 0.04
C GLY A 28 3.10 9.03 -0.04
N VAL A 29 2.28 8.31 0.73
CA VAL A 29 2.13 6.86 0.66
C VAL A 29 1.04 6.46 -0.35
N PRO A 30 1.05 5.20 -0.83
CA PRO A 30 -0.02 4.71 -1.69
C PRO A 30 -1.41 4.81 -1.04
N HIS A 31 -2.41 5.22 -1.79
CA HIS A 31 -3.80 5.21 -1.31
C HIS A 31 -4.24 3.78 -0.93
N ARG A 32 -4.98 3.64 0.19
CA ARG A 32 -5.55 2.35 0.63
C ARG A 32 -6.33 1.63 -0.48
N ALA A 33 -7.13 2.38 -1.26
CA ALA A 33 -7.88 1.83 -2.38
C ALA A 33 -6.99 1.17 -3.45
N HIS A 34 -5.79 1.72 -3.70
CA HIS A 34 -4.82 1.10 -4.59
C HIS A 34 -4.27 -0.20 -3.99
N LEU A 35 -3.86 -0.18 -2.71
CA LEU A 35 -3.33 -1.36 -2.02
C LEU A 35 -4.32 -2.53 -1.98
N LEU A 36 -5.63 -2.25 -1.78
CA LEU A 36 -6.66 -3.30 -1.81
C LEU A 36 -6.84 -3.91 -3.20
N ARG A 37 -6.77 -3.10 -4.26
CA ARG A 37 -6.83 -3.60 -5.64
C ARG A 37 -5.63 -4.48 -5.97
N GLU A 38 -4.42 -4.03 -5.63
CA GLU A 38 -3.19 -4.82 -5.83
C GLU A 38 -3.22 -6.12 -5.02
N ARG A 39 -3.74 -6.09 -3.78
CA ARG A 39 -3.93 -7.30 -2.97
C ARG A 39 -4.85 -8.31 -3.67
N ALA A 40 -5.99 -7.85 -4.18
CA ALA A 40 -6.92 -8.73 -4.89
C ALA A 40 -6.27 -9.32 -6.16
N ALA A 41 -5.51 -8.50 -6.91
CA ALA A 41 -4.79 -8.94 -8.09
C ALA A 41 -3.71 -9.98 -7.76
N ALA A 42 -2.94 -9.75 -6.70
CA ALA A 42 -1.90 -10.68 -6.24
C ALA A 42 -2.50 -12.03 -5.81
N LEU A 43 -3.62 -12.03 -5.09
CA LEU A 43 -4.34 -13.26 -4.72
C LEU A 43 -4.88 -14.02 -5.93
N ALA A 44 -5.17 -13.32 -7.03
CA ALA A 44 -5.57 -13.92 -8.30
C ALA A 44 -4.37 -14.35 -9.18
N GLY A 45 -3.13 -14.18 -8.71
CA GLY A 45 -1.92 -14.49 -9.48
C GLY A 45 -1.66 -13.53 -10.65
N MET A 46 -2.28 -12.35 -10.64
CA MET A 46 -2.08 -11.35 -11.70
C MET A 46 -0.82 -10.53 -11.42
N PRO A 47 0.08 -10.38 -12.41
CA PRO A 47 1.24 -9.53 -12.24
C PRO A 47 0.84 -8.05 -12.14
N PRO A 48 1.58 -7.24 -11.38
CA PRO A 48 1.33 -5.81 -11.33
C PRO A 48 1.61 -5.17 -12.70
N ALA A 49 0.87 -4.11 -13.02
CA ALA A 49 1.15 -3.30 -14.19
C ALA A 49 2.53 -2.61 -14.04
N PRO A 50 3.26 -2.36 -15.13
CA PRO A 50 4.54 -1.67 -15.06
C PRO A 50 4.36 -0.26 -14.47
N CYS A 51 5.13 0.05 -13.43
CA CYS A 51 5.18 1.40 -12.89
C CYS A 51 5.82 2.35 -13.91
N ARG A 52 5.24 3.54 -14.09
CA ARG A 52 5.79 4.64 -14.89
C ARG A 52 6.11 5.83 -13.97
N PRO A 53 7.27 5.82 -13.31
CA PRO A 53 7.64 6.88 -12.36
C PRO A 53 7.51 8.26 -12.99
N GLY A 54 7.05 9.23 -12.19
CA GLY A 54 6.88 10.63 -12.63
C GLY A 54 5.61 10.91 -13.46
N THR A 55 4.97 9.89 -14.04
CA THR A 55 3.75 10.06 -14.87
C THR A 55 2.57 9.20 -14.43
N CYS A 56 2.79 8.28 -13.50
CA CYS A 56 1.77 7.39 -12.97
C CYS A 56 0.90 8.09 -11.92
N THR A 57 -0.41 7.89 -11.98
CA THR A 57 -1.39 8.37 -10.99
C THR A 57 -2.03 7.22 -10.18
N ALA A 58 -1.61 5.97 -10.41
CA ALA A 58 -2.34 4.80 -9.94
C ALA A 58 -2.29 4.58 -8.43
N CYS A 59 -1.11 4.78 -7.82
CA CYS A 59 -0.89 4.62 -6.38
C CYS A 59 -0.93 5.94 -5.62
N GLY A 60 -0.71 7.06 -6.30
CA GLY A 60 -0.60 8.41 -5.73
C GLY A 60 0.83 8.86 -5.42
N VAL A 61 1.83 7.97 -5.33
CA VAL A 61 3.19 8.36 -4.87
C VAL A 61 3.88 9.39 -5.78
N CYS A 62 3.60 9.40 -7.09
CA CYS A 62 4.22 10.35 -8.01
C CYS A 62 3.52 11.72 -8.00
N GLU A 63 4.31 12.79 -8.05
CA GLU A 63 3.82 14.19 -8.06
C GLU A 63 2.98 14.54 -9.30
N GLY A 64 3.20 13.87 -10.43
CA GLY A 64 2.45 14.06 -11.69
C GLY A 64 1.00 13.53 -11.66
N GLY A 65 0.51 13.12 -10.49
CA GLY A 65 -0.71 12.35 -10.33
C GLY A 65 -1.39 12.53 -8.99
N GLY A 66 -1.70 13.77 -8.61
CA GLY A 66 -2.80 14.04 -7.68
C GLY A 66 -2.53 13.70 -6.21
N HIS A 67 -1.50 14.30 -5.62
CA HIS A 67 -1.64 14.78 -4.25
C HIS A 67 -1.64 16.30 -4.29
N ALA A 68 -2.83 16.90 -4.35
CA ALA A 68 -2.97 18.27 -3.87
C ALA A 68 -2.53 18.23 -2.40
N ALA A 69 -1.36 18.82 -2.11
CA ALA A 69 -0.92 19.13 -0.77
C ALA A 69 -1.97 20.05 -0.14
N GLY A 70 -2.97 19.46 0.50
CA GLY A 70 -4.00 20.15 1.25
C GLY A 70 -3.56 20.22 2.71
N ARG A 71 -3.08 21.40 3.08
CA ARG A 71 -3.08 22.07 4.41
C ARG A 71 -3.39 21.21 5.63
#